data_AF-A0A1J5PLA3-F1
#
_entry.id   AF-A0A1J5PLA3-F1
#
_cell.length_a   1.000
_cell.length_b   1.000
_cell.length_c   1.000
_cell.angle_alpha   90.00
_cell.angle_beta   90.00
_cell.angle_gamma   90.00
#
_symmetry.space_group_name_H-M   'P 1'
#
loop_
_entity.id
_entity.type
_entity.pdbx_description
1 polymer ?
#
loop_
_entity_poly.entity_id
_entity_poly.type
_entity_poly.pdbx_seq_one_letter_code
_entity_poly.pdbx_strand_id
1 'polypeptide(L)'
;MRGDFQRKGPGMFKSQQYRAKAAEYGERAKGSTGSDESRKFQELQERLASLADNEQGLANNYDNALQVAEQDLSRGAALAAEEEHVLRCLGAAIIMQWNALPTTLQREIFDTAGSVGRLLETAALRGQIARFLHKHKNDAGCTQTLTEVARRDAGLGGAALSRWDNEGGAVRDGPSM
;
A
#
# COMPACT_ATOMS: atom_id res chain seq x y z
N MET A 1 15.39 23.51 -36.07
CA MET A 1 14.99 23.55 -34.64
C MET A 1 15.15 22.17 -34.06
N ARG A 2 16.19 21.94 -33.24
CA ARG A 2 16.41 20.68 -32.53
C ARG A 2 16.54 21.09 -31.07
N GLY A 3 15.48 20.87 -30.30
CA GLY A 3 15.34 21.40 -28.95
C GLY A 3 16.21 20.62 -27.97
N ASP A 4 17.16 21.31 -27.35
CA ASP A 4 17.88 20.80 -26.19
C ASP A 4 16.93 20.82 -24.99
N PHE A 5 16.28 19.68 -24.75
CA PHE A 5 15.66 19.39 -23.46
C PHE A 5 16.78 19.20 -22.44
N GLN A 6 17.35 20.31 -21.96
CA GLN A 6 18.06 20.31 -20.69
C GLN A 6 17.03 20.00 -19.62
N ARG A 7 16.86 18.72 -19.31
CA ARG A 7 16.29 18.29 -18.04
C ARG A 7 17.22 18.82 -16.98
N LYS A 8 16.88 20.00 -16.46
CA LYS A 8 17.50 20.62 -15.30
C LYS A 8 17.08 19.78 -14.10
N GLY A 9 17.69 18.60 -13.98
CA GLY A 9 17.64 17.80 -12.78
C GLY A 9 18.22 18.63 -11.62
N PRO A 10 17.81 18.35 -10.37
CA PRO A 10 18.37 19.02 -9.21
C PRO A 10 19.91 18.93 -9.30
N GLY A 11 20.60 20.00 -8.94
CA GLY A 11 22.03 20.25 -9.23
C GLY A 11 23.06 19.30 -8.60
N MET A 12 22.69 18.03 -8.41
CA MET A 12 23.48 16.95 -7.82
C MET A 12 24.53 16.39 -8.79
N PHE A 13 24.25 16.35 -10.10
CA PHE A 13 25.19 15.87 -11.12
C PHE A 13 25.54 16.95 -12.14
N LYS A 14 26.82 17.06 -12.51
CA LYS A 14 27.40 18.11 -13.35
C LYS A 14 28.04 17.55 -14.63
N SER A 15 27.62 16.35 -15.06
CA SER A 15 28.16 15.66 -16.23
C SER A 15 28.21 16.57 -17.47
N GLN A 16 27.15 17.34 -17.76
CA GLN A 16 27.11 18.29 -18.87
C GLN A 16 28.12 19.44 -18.73
N GLN A 17 28.35 19.95 -17.53
CA GLN A 17 29.35 21.01 -17.29
C GLN A 17 30.76 20.49 -17.51
N TYR A 18 31.04 19.25 -17.09
CA TYR A 18 32.33 18.61 -17.34
C TYR A 18 32.55 18.33 -18.84
N ARG A 19 31.53 17.91 -19.59
CA ARG A 19 31.62 17.79 -21.06
C ARG A 19 31.87 19.15 -21.73
N ALA A 20 31.17 20.20 -21.29
CA ALA A 20 31.38 21.55 -21.82
C ALA A 20 32.82 22.03 -21.58
N LYS A 21 33.34 21.86 -20.36
CA LYS A 21 34.73 22.20 -20.03
C LYS A 21 35.74 21.34 -20.81
N ALA A 22 35.48 20.05 -21.00
CA ALA A 22 36.35 19.19 -21.81
C ALA A 22 36.44 19.70 -23.26
N ALA A 23 35.32 20.13 -23.84
CA ALA A 23 35.31 20.73 -25.17
C ALA A 23 36.12 22.04 -25.23
N GLU A 24 35.99 22.92 -24.22
CA GLU A 24 36.79 24.15 -24.13
C GLU A 24 38.30 23.88 -24.08
N TYR A 25 38.74 22.89 -23.31
CA TYR A 25 40.15 22.51 -23.26
C TYR A 25 40.64 21.85 -24.56
N GLY A 26 39.78 21.09 -25.24
CA GLY A 26 40.08 20.57 -26.57
C GLY A 26 40.30 21.65 -27.61
N GLU A 27 39.51 22.73 -27.57
CA GLU A 27 39.73 23.90 -28.44
C GLU A 27 41.01 24.68 -28.06
N ARG A 28 41.31 24.83 -26.77
CA ARG A 28 42.57 25.45 -26.31
C ARG A 28 43.81 24.65 -26.70
N ALA A 29 43.73 23.31 -26.70
CA ALA A 29 44.82 22.45 -27.14
C ALA A 29 45.15 22.65 -28.63
N LYS A 30 44.13 22.85 -29.48
CA LYS A 30 44.29 23.12 -30.92
C LYS A 30 44.90 24.50 -31.22
N GLY A 31 44.62 25.49 -30.36
CA GLY A 31 45.11 26.86 -30.51
C GLY A 31 46.49 27.14 -29.88
N SER A 32 47.05 26.21 -29.11
CA SER A 32 48.35 26.42 -28.44
C SER A 32 49.52 26.09 -29.37
N THR A 33 50.51 26.99 -29.40
CA THR A 33 51.73 26.87 -30.20
C THR A 33 52.83 26.07 -29.49
N GLY A 34 52.65 25.77 -28.19
CA GLY A 34 53.64 25.09 -27.34
C GLY A 34 53.29 23.63 -27.10
N SER A 35 54.19 22.71 -27.46
CA SER A 35 53.98 21.26 -27.32
C SER A 35 53.68 20.80 -25.88
N ASP A 36 54.21 21.47 -24.86
CA ASP A 36 53.98 21.11 -23.45
C ASP A 36 52.61 21.60 -22.94
N GLU A 37 52.14 22.76 -23.42
CA GLU A 37 50.82 23.29 -23.08
C GLU A 37 49.70 22.50 -23.75
N SER A 38 49.84 22.16 -25.04
CA SER A 38 48.87 21.31 -25.75
C SER A 38 48.68 19.96 -25.05
N ARG A 39 49.78 19.35 -24.55
CA ARG A 39 49.71 18.11 -23.77
C ARG A 39 48.90 18.28 -22.48
N LYS A 40 49.16 19.34 -21.71
CA LYS A 40 48.42 19.63 -20.46
C LYS A 40 46.93 19.88 -20.71
N PHE A 41 46.58 20.60 -21.77
CA PHE A 41 45.18 20.82 -22.14
C PHE A 41 44.49 19.53 -22.58
N GLN A 42 45.19 18.65 -23.29
CA GLN A 42 44.68 17.34 -23.66
C GLN A 42 44.44 16.44 -22.43
N GLU A 43 45.37 16.40 -21.49
CA GLU A 43 45.19 15.68 -20.20
C GLU A 43 43.99 16.21 -19.41
N LEU A 44 43.79 17.53 -19.37
CA LEU A 44 42.64 18.16 -18.71
C LEU A 44 41.32 17.80 -19.42
N GLN A 45 41.31 17.81 -20.75
CA GLN A 45 40.16 17.39 -21.54
C GLN A 45 39.77 15.93 -21.23
N GLU A 46 40.73 15.01 -21.28
CA GLU A 46 40.50 13.58 -21.02
C GLU A 46 39.99 13.33 -19.60
N ARG A 47 40.58 14.02 -18.61
CA ARG A 47 40.15 13.93 -17.20
C ARG A 47 38.72 14.44 -17.01
N LEU A 48 38.36 15.55 -17.65
CA LEU A 48 37.02 16.12 -17.57
C LEU A 48 35.99 15.27 -18.31
N ALA A 49 36.36 14.67 -19.44
CA ALA A 49 35.52 13.71 -20.15
C ALA A 49 35.24 12.47 -19.29
N SER A 50 36.28 11.89 -18.67
CA SER A 50 36.13 10.76 -17.75
C SER A 50 35.25 11.12 -16.54
N LEU A 51 35.42 12.32 -15.96
CA LEU A 51 34.59 12.78 -14.85
C LEU A 51 33.12 12.92 -15.26
N ALA A 52 32.85 13.40 -16.47
CA ALA A 52 31.50 13.50 -17.00
C ALA A 52 30.82 12.13 -17.17
N ASP A 53 31.57 11.14 -17.66
CA ASP A 53 31.04 9.80 -17.90
C ASP A 53 30.80 9.06 -16.58
N ASN A 54 31.68 9.24 -15.59
CA ASN A 54 31.50 8.71 -14.24
C ASN A 54 30.24 9.29 -13.58
N GLU A 55 30.06 10.61 -13.62
CA GLU A 55 28.85 11.24 -13.06
C GLU A 55 27.59 10.87 -13.83
N GLN A 56 27.66 10.69 -15.15
CA GLN A 56 26.53 10.21 -15.93
C GLN A 56 26.15 8.79 -15.52
N GLY A 57 27.14 7.91 -15.30
CA GLY A 57 26.92 6.56 -14.79
C GLY A 57 26.25 6.57 -13.42
N LEU A 58 26.69 7.46 -12.52
CA LEU A 58 26.11 7.60 -11.19
C LEU A 58 24.67 8.14 -11.24
N ALA A 59 24.40 9.12 -12.10
CA ALA A 59 23.05 9.64 -12.32
C ALA A 59 22.10 8.56 -12.83
N ASN A 60 22.52 7.78 -13.83
CA ASN A 60 21.72 6.70 -14.38
C ASN A 60 21.47 5.61 -13.33
N ASN A 61 22.47 5.27 -12.51
CA ASN A 61 22.31 4.30 -11.43
C ASN A 61 21.30 4.79 -10.38
N TYR A 62 21.36 6.08 -10.04
CA TYR A 62 20.42 6.71 -9.11
C TYR A 62 18.99 6.68 -9.63
N ASP A 63 18.77 7.07 -10.90
CA ASP A 63 17.45 7.03 -11.53
C ASP A 63 16.88 5.60 -11.57
N ASN A 64 17.72 4.60 -11.89
CA ASN A 64 17.33 3.19 -11.85
C ASN A 64 16.95 2.74 -10.45
N ALA A 65 17.72 3.12 -9.42
CA ALA A 65 17.44 2.76 -8.04
C ALA A 65 16.11 3.35 -7.56
N LEU A 66 15.81 4.61 -7.92
CA LEU A 66 14.51 5.23 -7.65
C LEU A 66 13.37 4.48 -8.35
N GLN A 67 13.54 4.14 -9.62
CA GLN A 67 12.51 3.44 -10.39
C GLN A 67 12.21 2.04 -9.81
N VAL A 68 13.22 1.30 -9.36
CA VAL A 68 13.03 -0.01 -8.70
C VAL A 68 12.25 0.15 -7.40
N ALA A 69 12.60 1.13 -6.57
CA ALA A 69 11.88 1.39 -5.33
C ALA A 69 10.42 1.78 -5.55
N GLU A 70 10.13 2.61 -6.55
CA GLU A 70 8.76 2.98 -6.94
C GLU A 70 7.95 1.78 -7.46
N GLN A 71 8.58 0.89 -8.23
CA GLN A 71 7.95 -0.33 -8.72
C GLN A 71 7.62 -1.29 -7.58
N ASP A 72 8.53 -1.47 -6.63
CA ASP A 72 8.30 -2.34 -5.46
C ASP A 72 7.18 -1.81 -4.57
N LEU A 73 7.12 -0.50 -4.33
CA LEU A 73 6.02 0.14 -3.60
C LEU A 73 4.69 -0.04 -4.35
N SER A 74 4.67 0.20 -5.66
CA SER A 74 3.47 0.07 -6.50
C SER A 74 2.98 -1.38 -6.54
N ARG A 75 3.89 -2.35 -6.65
CA ARG A 75 3.59 -3.78 -6.62
C ARG A 75 3.06 -4.21 -5.25
N GLY A 76 3.67 -3.73 -4.17
CA GLY A 76 3.19 -3.96 -2.81
C GLY A 76 1.78 -3.40 -2.60
N ALA A 77 1.52 -2.19 -3.07
CA ALA A 77 0.19 -1.57 -3.01
C ALA A 77 -0.85 -2.34 -3.85
N ALA A 78 -0.47 -2.82 -5.04
CA ALA A 78 -1.35 -3.64 -5.88
C ALA A 78 -1.70 -4.97 -5.21
N LEU A 79 -0.72 -5.65 -4.60
CA LEU A 79 -0.95 -6.88 -3.83
C LEU A 79 -1.87 -6.63 -2.63
N ALA A 80 -1.66 -5.55 -1.88
CA ALA A 80 -2.54 -5.20 -0.76
C ALA A 80 -3.99 -4.94 -1.22
N ALA A 81 -4.19 -4.28 -2.37
CA ALA A 81 -5.51 -4.05 -2.94
C ALA A 81 -6.18 -5.35 -3.41
N GLU A 82 -5.42 -6.28 -3.99
CA GLU A 82 -5.89 -7.61 -4.38
C GLU A 82 -6.29 -8.43 -3.15
N GLU A 83 -5.45 -8.48 -2.12
CA GLU A 83 -5.74 -9.15 -0.85
C GLU A 83 -6.98 -8.58 -0.18
N GLU A 84 -7.14 -7.25 -0.15
CA GLU A 84 -8.34 -6.59 0.35
C GLU A 84 -9.58 -6.98 -0.47
N HIS A 85 -9.47 -7.12 -1.78
CA HIS A 85 -10.56 -7.60 -2.64
C HIS A 85 -10.95 -9.03 -2.31
N VAL A 86 -9.98 -9.94 -2.19
CA VAL A 86 -10.21 -11.34 -1.81
C VAL A 86 -10.89 -11.43 -0.45
N LEU A 87 -10.39 -10.71 0.56
CA LEU A 87 -10.98 -10.69 1.91
C LEU A 87 -12.40 -10.11 1.90
N ARG A 88 -12.67 -9.09 1.09
CA ARG A 88 -14.02 -8.52 0.91
C ARG A 88 -14.97 -9.55 0.32
N CYS A 89 -14.57 -10.28 -0.72
CA CYS A 89 -15.38 -11.32 -1.35
C CYS A 89 -15.66 -12.49 -0.39
N LEU A 90 -14.63 -12.98 0.30
CA LEU A 90 -14.76 -14.06 1.30
C LEU A 90 -15.66 -13.63 2.47
N GLY A 91 -15.43 -12.43 3.00
CA GLY A 91 -16.25 -11.86 4.07
C GLY A 91 -17.72 -11.75 3.66
N ALA A 92 -18.01 -11.23 2.46
CA ALA A 92 -19.36 -11.14 1.93
C ALA A 92 -20.04 -12.52 1.84
N ALA A 93 -19.35 -13.53 1.31
CA ALA A 93 -19.88 -14.90 1.24
C ALA A 93 -20.19 -15.51 2.62
N ILE A 94 -19.37 -15.22 3.63
CA ILE A 94 -19.61 -15.65 5.02
C ILE A 94 -20.82 -14.93 5.62
N ILE A 95 -20.92 -13.61 5.42
CA ILE A 95 -22.04 -12.79 5.91
C ILE A 95 -23.37 -13.25 5.29
N MET A 96 -23.38 -13.56 3.99
CA MET A 96 -24.56 -14.07 3.29
C MET A 96 -25.03 -15.42 3.84
N GLN A 97 -24.10 -16.27 4.29
CA GLN A 97 -24.39 -17.58 4.84
C GLN A 97 -24.48 -17.58 6.37
N TRP A 98 -24.41 -16.41 7.02
CA TRP A 98 -24.18 -16.28 8.45
C TRP A 98 -25.18 -17.09 9.30
N ASN A 99 -26.46 -17.10 8.96
CA ASN A 99 -27.49 -17.86 9.68
C ASN A 99 -27.47 -19.36 9.43
N ALA A 100 -26.86 -19.82 8.32
CA ALA A 100 -26.69 -21.24 8.01
C ALA A 100 -25.48 -21.84 8.74
N LEU A 101 -24.61 -21.00 9.30
CA LEU A 101 -23.46 -21.46 10.08
C LEU A 101 -23.90 -21.91 11.48
N PRO A 102 -23.27 -22.98 12.03
CA PRO A 102 -23.46 -23.36 13.42
C PRO A 102 -23.14 -22.21 14.38
N THR A 103 -23.91 -22.08 15.47
CA THR A 103 -23.75 -20.99 16.45
C THR A 103 -22.39 -20.99 17.15
N THR A 104 -21.72 -22.14 17.25
CA THR A 104 -20.34 -22.24 17.72
C THR A 104 -19.38 -21.52 16.79
N LEU A 105 -19.51 -21.72 15.48
CA LEU A 105 -18.65 -21.12 14.47
C LEU A 105 -18.91 -19.61 14.34
N GLN A 106 -20.16 -19.17 14.45
CA GLN A 106 -20.51 -17.75 14.47
C GLN A 106 -19.79 -17.00 15.62
N ARG A 107 -19.76 -17.61 16.81
CA ARG A 107 -19.08 -17.04 17.99
C ARG A 107 -17.57 -16.99 17.80
N GLU A 108 -16.96 -18.08 17.34
CA GLU A 108 -15.51 -18.12 17.08
C GLU A 108 -15.07 -17.08 16.03
N ILE A 109 -15.81 -16.96 14.94
CA ILE A 109 -15.54 -15.95 13.90
C ILE A 109 -15.70 -14.54 14.47
N PHE A 110 -16.75 -14.29 15.26
CA PHE A 110 -16.99 -12.99 15.88
C PHE A 110 -15.88 -12.62 16.88
N ASP A 111 -15.48 -13.55 17.74
CA ASP A 111 -14.43 -13.34 18.74
C ASP A 111 -13.06 -13.12 18.10
N THR A 112 -12.76 -13.87 17.04
CA THR A 112 -11.52 -13.70 16.25
C THR A 112 -11.53 -12.35 15.53
N ALA A 113 -12.60 -12.01 14.81
CA ALA A 113 -12.72 -10.72 14.12
C ALA A 113 -12.67 -9.53 15.08
N GLY A 114 -13.25 -9.68 16.27
CA GLY A 114 -13.20 -8.70 17.34
C GLY A 114 -11.84 -8.57 18.05
N SER A 115 -10.94 -9.53 17.85
CA SER A 115 -9.58 -9.56 18.44
C SER A 115 -8.48 -9.15 17.45
N VAL A 116 -8.75 -9.21 16.14
CA VAL A 116 -7.83 -8.76 15.07
C VAL A 116 -7.76 -7.22 14.97
N GLY A 117 -8.71 -6.49 15.58
CA GLY A 117 -8.67 -5.03 15.67
C GLY A 117 -7.53 -4.52 16.56
N ARG A 118 -7.15 -3.24 16.41
CA ARG A 118 -6.21 -2.58 17.33
C ARG A 118 -6.73 -2.72 18.76
N LEU A 119 -5.86 -3.09 19.70
CA LEU A 119 -6.22 -3.44 21.09
C LEU A 119 -7.18 -2.45 21.77
N LEU A 120 -7.04 -1.15 21.48
CA LEU A 120 -7.84 -0.06 22.07
C LEU A 120 -9.24 0.10 21.44
N GLU A 121 -9.47 -0.46 20.25
CA GLU A 121 -10.72 -0.32 19.50
C GLU A 121 -11.58 -1.60 19.54
N THR A 122 -11.10 -2.66 20.21
CA THR A 122 -11.72 -4.00 20.20
C THR A 122 -13.19 -4.00 20.64
N ALA A 123 -13.55 -3.29 21.71
CA ALA A 123 -14.95 -3.22 22.18
C ALA A 123 -15.85 -2.45 21.20
N ALA A 124 -15.38 -1.31 20.68
CA ALA A 124 -16.11 -0.52 19.70
C ALA A 124 -16.27 -1.26 18.37
N LEU A 125 -15.21 -1.95 17.92
CA LEU A 125 -15.18 -2.77 16.72
C LEU A 125 -16.12 -3.97 16.85
N ARG A 126 -16.08 -4.71 17.98
CA ARG A 126 -17.04 -5.78 18.26
C ARG A 126 -18.48 -5.28 18.19
N GLY A 127 -18.76 -4.10 18.75
CA GLY A 127 -20.07 -3.46 18.63
C GLY A 127 -20.46 -3.10 17.19
N GLN A 128 -19.52 -2.62 16.37
CA GLN A 128 -19.76 -2.34 14.95
C GLN A 128 -20.05 -3.63 14.16
N ILE A 129 -19.25 -4.67 14.37
CA ILE A 129 -19.44 -5.99 13.74
C ILE A 129 -20.80 -6.58 14.13
N ALA A 130 -21.19 -6.51 15.41
CA ALA A 130 -22.48 -7.03 15.86
C ALA A 130 -23.66 -6.32 15.19
N ARG A 131 -23.63 -4.99 15.11
CA ARG A 131 -24.66 -4.20 14.40
C ARG A 131 -24.70 -4.52 12.91
N PHE A 132 -23.53 -4.70 12.29
CA PHE A 132 -23.41 -5.04 10.88
C PHE A 132 -24.02 -6.42 10.58
N LEU A 133 -23.65 -7.44 11.35
CA LEU A 133 -24.21 -8.79 11.20
C LEU A 133 -25.72 -8.82 11.47
N HIS A 134 -26.21 -8.05 12.44
CA HIS A 134 -27.64 -7.95 12.71
C HIS A 134 -28.42 -7.34 11.54
N LYS A 135 -27.86 -6.33 10.86
CA LYS A 135 -28.45 -5.71 9.67
C LYS A 135 -28.55 -6.71 8.51
N HIS A 136 -27.56 -7.57 8.34
CA HIS A 136 -27.50 -8.56 7.25
C HIS A 136 -28.15 -9.92 7.59
N LYS A 137 -28.68 -10.08 8.81
CA LYS A 137 -29.34 -11.31 9.28
C LYS A 137 -30.59 -11.69 8.47
N ASN A 138 -31.20 -10.76 7.74
CA ASN A 138 -32.43 -10.98 6.98
C ASN A 138 -32.25 -10.85 5.46
N ASP A 139 -31.04 -10.55 4.97
CA ASP A 139 -30.78 -10.32 3.53
C ASP A 139 -30.67 -11.62 2.72
N ALA A 140 -30.58 -12.77 3.38
CA ALA A 140 -30.61 -14.10 2.74
C ALA A 140 -31.94 -14.39 2.01
N GLY A 141 -32.98 -13.57 2.18
CA GLY A 141 -34.20 -13.65 1.40
C GLY A 141 -34.10 -13.05 -0.01
N CYS A 142 -33.12 -12.18 -0.29
CA CYS A 142 -33.12 -11.39 -1.53
C CYS A 142 -32.63 -12.18 -2.78
N THR A 143 -32.00 -13.34 -2.61
CA THR A 143 -31.65 -14.22 -3.75
C THR A 143 -32.76 -15.23 -4.12
N GLN A 144 -33.89 -15.25 -3.39
CA GLN A 144 -35.10 -15.99 -3.78
C GLN A 144 -36.22 -15.09 -4.33
N THR A 145 -36.14 -13.76 -4.14
CA THR A 145 -37.19 -12.80 -4.56
C THR A 145 -37.12 -12.40 -6.04
N LEU A 146 -36.54 -13.23 -6.90
CA LEU A 146 -36.79 -13.17 -8.34
C LEU A 146 -37.60 -14.38 -8.84
N THR A 147 -38.01 -15.28 -7.94
CA THR A 147 -38.72 -16.52 -8.33
C THR A 147 -39.96 -16.85 -7.48
N GLU A 148 -40.43 -15.97 -6.58
CA GLU A 148 -41.69 -16.18 -5.87
C GLU A 148 -42.52 -14.90 -5.77
N VAL A 149 -43.23 -14.62 -6.87
CA VAL A 149 -44.38 -13.72 -6.88
C VAL A 149 -45.50 -14.37 -6.06
N ALA A 150 -46.18 -13.59 -5.23
CA ALA A 150 -47.48 -13.90 -4.63
C ALA A 150 -47.53 -15.11 -3.68
N ARG A 151 -47.47 -14.84 -2.36
CA ARG A 151 -48.53 -15.22 -1.40
C ARG A 151 -48.16 -14.90 0.05
N ARG A 152 -49.10 -14.21 0.70
CA ARG A 152 -49.42 -14.24 2.14
C ARG A 152 -48.69 -13.27 3.06
N ASP A 153 -49.39 -12.15 3.19
CA ASP A 153 -49.78 -11.47 4.42
C ASP A 153 -49.93 -12.35 5.68
N ALA A 154 -49.85 -11.67 6.82
CA ALA A 154 -50.13 -12.07 8.21
C ALA A 154 -49.01 -12.73 9.05
N GLY A 155 -48.49 -11.95 10.01
CA GLY A 155 -48.59 -12.34 11.42
C GLY A 155 -47.30 -12.63 12.20
N LEU A 156 -47.02 -11.72 13.14
CA LEU A 156 -46.53 -11.96 14.51
C LEU A 156 -45.06 -12.33 14.74
N GLY A 157 -44.49 -11.69 15.78
CA GLY A 157 -43.50 -12.35 16.63
C GLY A 157 -42.19 -11.60 16.85
N GLY A 158 -42.25 -10.39 17.37
CA GLY A 158 -41.09 -9.78 18.01
C GLY A 158 -40.78 -10.48 19.34
N ALA A 159 -39.69 -11.22 19.42
CA ALA A 159 -38.98 -11.56 20.66
C ALA A 159 -37.65 -12.24 20.34
N ALA A 160 -36.55 -11.51 20.53
CA ALA A 160 -35.27 -12.04 21.03
C ALA A 160 -34.25 -10.90 21.05
N LEU A 161 -34.37 -10.03 22.06
CA LEU A 161 -33.26 -9.22 22.54
C LEU A 161 -32.56 -10.00 23.67
N SER A 162 -31.25 -9.74 23.77
CA SER A 162 -30.38 -9.95 24.94
C SER A 162 -29.65 -11.30 25.03
N ARG A 163 -28.31 -11.22 24.95
CA ARG A 163 -27.38 -11.62 26.03
C ARG A 163 -25.92 -11.50 25.55
N TRP A 164 -25.35 -10.30 25.57
CA TRP A 164 -23.91 -10.07 25.45
C TRP A 164 -23.50 -8.86 26.27
N ASP A 165 -23.67 -8.94 27.59
CA ASP A 165 -23.11 -7.97 28.54
C ASP A 165 -23.06 -8.58 29.94
N ASN A 166 -22.29 -9.66 30.12
CA ASN A 166 -21.68 -9.92 31.42
C ASN A 166 -20.55 -10.94 31.31
N GLU A 167 -19.32 -10.51 31.60
CA GLU A 167 -18.34 -11.24 32.44
C GLU A 167 -17.00 -10.51 32.41
N GLY A 168 -16.94 -9.37 33.11
CA GLY A 168 -15.71 -8.82 33.66
C GLY A 168 -15.64 -9.21 35.13
N GLY A 169 -14.88 -10.26 35.46
CA GLY A 169 -14.75 -10.76 36.83
C GLY A 169 -13.86 -9.87 37.70
N ALA A 170 -14.22 -9.77 38.98
CA ALA A 170 -13.31 -9.82 40.15
C ALA A 170 -14.14 -9.53 41.41
N VAL A 171 -14.24 -10.48 42.34
CA VAL A 171 -13.85 -10.35 43.75
C VAL A 171 -13.76 -11.78 44.30
N ARG A 172 -12.68 -12.03 45.03
CA ARG A 172 -12.24 -13.33 45.54
C ARG A 172 -13.09 -13.72 46.75
N ASP A 173 -13.52 -14.97 46.77
CA ASP A 173 -14.02 -15.67 47.96
C ASP A 173 -12.93 -15.82 49.02
N GLY A 174 -13.36 -15.78 50.28
CA GLY A 174 -12.59 -16.23 51.44
C GLY A 174 -13.31 -15.94 52.77
N PRO A 175 -13.91 -16.95 53.43
CA PRO A 175 -14.66 -16.78 54.67
C PRO A 175 -13.87 -17.15 55.94
N SER A 176 -14.47 -16.78 57.08
CA SER A 176 -14.37 -17.38 58.43
C SER A 176 -13.49 -16.66 59.47
N MET A 177 -14.12 -16.01 60.46
CA MET A 177 -14.56 -16.63 61.73
C MET A 177 -15.69 -15.82 62.35
#